data_AF-G5SQ75-F1
#
_entry.id   AF-G5SQ75-F1
#
_cell.length_a   1.000
_cell.length_b   1.000
_cell.length_c   1.000
_cell.angle_alpha   90.00
_cell.angle_beta   90.00
_cell.angle_gamma   90.00
#
_symmetry.space_group_name_H-M   'P 1'
#
loop_
_entity.id
_entity.type
_entity.pdbx_description
1 polymer ?
#
loop_
_entity_poly.entity_id
_entity_poly.type
_entity_poly.pdbx_seq_one_letter_code
_entity_poly.pdbx_strand_id
1 'polypeptide(L)'
;MKDTKKYTRVAICCVAVLATGLVLSCSDDWDAHYDGLPRPTRTLWQEITARPELADFAKLLKSHGYDKFLDSGQRYTVWAPTGTIDTTLVTGENMTSDEVMEQVVKNHIARGVIAASSVVNDTIKVLNGKPMPFVSEGGVPHFNGSPAKSFNIECSNGDLHILDHQAVYNNNVWSYLRQDADFSNITNYLYSFNKLEFVPELSTPGGVVNGEQVYTDSVFVLTNELWGQIGYLNDEQRNYTMLVPVNDCWDRLVDKFKGFYHYSEDEEPELADKYACRSILDALVFETRSQSSTSDYWESTSGKLFYRPQDAGGLFEGTEAIGCSNGQILKAADVNLSPYQVLNSDIVVEAENIGDYLLAANYYDENKDRPVFVAAANTGVSSSYYMKFTSTNMLRGATVTYAIPNVLSCAYDIGIVFVPMNLTRNGWSSSIDTKKGRVDVELNDKYTNEKLAVGGIEIPGDKVDTIWVAQGYHFAYCDYFPDRVSMEDAKISLKIVSTPKRSESDYTRDLYIDCILLKPSIDGDLSDEE
;
A
#
# COMPACT_ATOMS: atom_id res chain seq x y z
N MET A 1 24.65 -22.05 48.71
CA MET A 1 25.56 -20.97 49.13
C MET A 1 25.58 -19.91 48.05
N LYS A 2 25.12 -18.69 48.41
CA LYS A 2 25.43 -17.35 47.86
C LYS A 2 25.20 -17.13 46.36
N ASP A 3 24.12 -16.42 46.00
CA ASP A 3 24.06 -14.95 45.79
C ASP A 3 24.73 -14.56 44.46
N THR A 4 24.11 -13.86 43.50
CA THR A 4 23.42 -12.58 43.69
C THR A 4 22.56 -12.20 42.47
N LYS A 5 21.37 -11.68 42.78
CA LYS A 5 20.35 -10.88 42.08
C LYS A 5 20.73 -10.04 40.83
N LYS A 6 19.70 -9.79 40.00
CA LYS A 6 19.24 -8.49 39.39
C LYS A 6 18.95 -8.65 37.87
N TYR A 7 17.85 -8.27 37.23
CA TYR A 7 16.59 -7.58 37.54
C TYR A 7 15.56 -7.98 36.47
N THR A 8 14.39 -8.52 36.84
CA THR A 8 13.19 -8.45 36.00
C THR A 8 12.23 -7.53 36.74
N ARG A 9 12.19 -6.26 36.36
CA ARG A 9 11.28 -5.28 36.96
C ARG A 9 9.89 -5.51 36.40
N VAL A 10 9.02 -5.97 37.29
CA VAL A 10 7.57 -5.74 37.31
C VAL A 10 7.28 -4.26 37.05
N ALA A 11 6.43 -3.98 36.06
CA ALA A 11 5.76 -2.71 35.89
C ALA A 11 4.24 -2.96 35.77
N ILE A 12 3.66 -3.52 36.84
CA ILE A 12 2.25 -3.32 37.20
C ILE A 12 2.28 -2.34 38.36
N CYS A 13 2.08 -1.06 38.06
CA CYS A 13 1.62 -0.03 38.99
C CYS A 13 1.41 1.28 38.21
N CYS A 14 0.26 1.92 38.45
CA CYS A 14 -0.10 3.29 38.08
C CYS A 14 -0.78 3.53 36.71
N VAL A 15 -1.88 2.81 36.44
CA VAL A 15 -2.96 3.26 35.51
C VAL A 15 -4.15 3.89 36.25
N ALA A 16 -4.06 4.06 37.57
CA ALA A 16 -5.04 4.83 38.32
C ALA A 16 -4.38 6.08 38.91
N VAL A 17 -5.05 7.22 38.73
CA VAL A 17 -4.67 8.59 39.12
C VAL A 17 -3.84 9.37 38.10
N LEU A 18 -4.46 9.72 36.96
CA LEU A 18 -4.27 11.00 36.26
C LEU A 18 -5.57 11.38 35.50
N ALA A 19 -6.72 11.11 36.12
CA ALA A 19 -8.06 11.46 35.62
C ALA A 19 -8.76 12.52 36.49
N THR A 20 -8.02 13.24 37.33
CA THR A 20 -8.56 14.30 38.21
C THR A 20 -7.62 15.50 38.31
N GLY A 21 -7.20 16.05 37.17
CA GLY A 21 -6.31 17.21 37.18
C GLY A 21 -6.01 17.85 35.84
N LEU A 22 -7.01 18.01 34.95
CA LEU A 22 -6.96 18.97 33.84
C LEU A 22 -8.34 19.61 33.53
N VAL A 23 -9.28 19.52 34.47
CA VAL A 23 -10.39 20.49 34.51
C VAL A 23 -9.85 21.64 35.37
N LEU A 24 -9.54 22.77 34.73
CA LEU A 24 -9.12 24.08 35.26
C LEU A 24 -7.85 24.60 34.56
N SER A 25 -7.98 24.90 33.27
CA SER A 25 -7.12 25.79 32.47
C SER A 25 -7.69 25.76 31.04
N CYS A 26 -8.61 26.60 30.57
CA CYS A 26 -9.01 27.94 30.97
C CYS A 26 -10.53 28.08 30.74
N SER A 27 -11.31 28.30 31.80
CA SER A 27 -12.65 28.91 31.68
C SER A 27 -12.71 30.30 32.32
N ASP A 28 -11.74 30.66 33.17
CA ASP A 28 -11.91 31.80 34.07
C ASP A 28 -11.06 33.03 33.69
N ASP A 29 -10.01 32.88 32.87
CA ASP A 29 -9.15 34.02 32.48
C ASP A 29 -9.72 34.87 31.33
N TRP A 30 -10.76 34.40 30.63
CA TRP A 30 -11.45 35.19 29.59
C TRP A 30 -12.59 36.04 30.14
N ASP A 31 -13.31 35.53 31.15
CA ASP A 31 -14.41 36.27 31.80
C ASP A 31 -13.89 37.55 32.49
N ALA A 32 -12.63 37.57 32.93
CA ALA A 32 -12.01 38.73 33.56
C ALA A 32 -11.67 39.90 32.61
N HIS A 33 -11.69 39.70 31.28
CA HIS A 33 -11.32 40.75 30.32
C HIS A 33 -12.50 41.57 29.76
N TYR A 34 -13.74 41.14 30.02
CA TYR A 34 -14.97 41.71 29.43
C TYR A 34 -16.00 42.21 30.47
N ASP A 35 -15.58 42.51 31.70
CA ASP A 35 -16.43 43.18 32.67
C ASP A 35 -16.76 44.61 32.21
N GLY A 36 -17.85 44.77 31.45
CA GLY A 36 -18.46 46.08 31.17
C GLY A 36 -19.05 46.32 29.77
N LEU A 37 -18.88 45.41 28.80
CA LEU A 37 -19.44 45.56 27.45
C LEU A 37 -20.67 44.65 27.23
N PRO A 38 -21.67 45.06 26.42
CA PRO A 38 -22.81 44.20 26.09
C PRO A 38 -22.32 42.95 25.36
N ARG A 39 -22.61 41.77 25.91
CA ARG A 39 -22.30 40.49 25.24
C ARG A 39 -23.18 40.33 23.99
N PRO A 40 -22.66 39.79 22.88
CA PRO A 40 -23.47 39.46 21.71
C PRO A 40 -24.59 38.50 22.11
N THR A 41 -25.82 38.78 21.65
CA THR A 41 -27.01 37.98 22.00
C THR A 41 -27.45 37.04 20.89
N ARG A 42 -26.99 37.28 19.65
CA ARG A 42 -27.33 36.45 18.49
C ARG A 42 -26.32 35.35 18.30
N THR A 43 -26.82 34.17 17.97
CA THR A 43 -25.98 33.01 17.59
C THR A 43 -25.41 33.22 16.18
N LEU A 44 -24.41 32.42 15.81
CA LEU A 44 -23.87 32.34 14.45
C LEU A 44 -24.99 32.11 13.43
N TRP A 45 -25.90 31.19 13.70
CA TRP A 45 -27.05 30.92 12.82
C TRP A 45 -27.96 32.14 12.65
N GLN A 46 -28.25 32.87 13.73
CA GLN A 46 -29.07 34.08 13.69
C GLN A 46 -28.37 35.23 12.95
N GLU A 47 -27.06 35.40 13.12
CA GLU A 47 -26.28 36.40 12.37
C GLU A 47 -26.18 36.07 10.89
N ILE A 48 -25.98 34.79 10.53
CA ILE A 48 -25.92 34.35 9.13
C ILE A 48 -27.27 34.56 8.44
N THR A 49 -28.37 34.16 9.07
CA THR A 49 -29.72 34.26 8.47
C THR A 49 -30.27 35.68 8.42
N ALA A 50 -29.75 36.60 9.24
CA ALA A 50 -30.11 38.01 9.20
C ALA A 50 -29.50 38.77 8.01
N ARG A 51 -28.56 38.16 7.26
CA ARG A 51 -27.75 38.78 6.21
C ARG A 51 -28.16 38.29 4.83
N PRO A 52 -28.84 39.11 3.99
CA PRO A 52 -29.26 38.71 2.66
C PRO A 52 -28.10 38.24 1.76
N GLU A 53 -26.90 38.80 1.93
CA GLU A 53 -25.70 38.43 1.19
C GLU A 53 -25.18 37.01 1.48
N LEU A 54 -25.67 36.38 2.56
CA LEU A 54 -25.34 35.01 2.97
C LEU A 54 -26.48 34.02 2.72
N ALA A 55 -27.55 34.42 2.03
CA ALA A 55 -28.77 33.62 1.90
C ALA A 55 -28.53 32.23 1.27
N ASP A 56 -27.67 32.13 0.26
CA ASP A 56 -27.34 30.86 -0.39
C ASP A 56 -26.56 29.93 0.56
N PHE A 57 -25.58 30.46 1.29
CA PHE A 57 -24.85 29.70 2.31
C PHE A 57 -25.75 29.27 3.47
N ALA A 58 -26.65 30.15 3.94
CA ALA A 58 -27.62 29.83 4.98
C ALA A 58 -28.56 28.69 4.56
N LYS A 59 -29.04 28.72 3.30
CA LYS A 59 -29.86 27.66 2.72
C LYS A 59 -29.12 26.32 2.71
N LEU A 60 -27.85 26.33 2.30
CA LEU A 60 -26.98 25.15 2.29
C LEU A 60 -26.76 24.58 3.70
N LEU A 61 -26.39 25.43 4.67
CA LEU A 61 -26.19 25.01 6.05
C LEU A 61 -27.44 24.33 6.62
N LYS A 62 -28.62 24.90 6.34
CA LYS A 62 -29.90 24.34 6.80
C LYS A 62 -30.24 23.02 6.12
N SER A 63 -30.00 22.86 4.82
CA SER A 63 -30.30 21.61 4.12
C SER A 63 -29.46 20.44 4.63
N HIS A 64 -28.30 20.73 5.21
CA HIS A 64 -27.38 19.76 5.80
C HIS A 64 -27.45 19.70 7.35
N GLY A 65 -28.43 20.38 7.98
CA GLY A 65 -28.69 20.32 9.41
C GLY A 65 -27.71 21.09 10.31
N TYR A 66 -26.85 21.93 9.73
CA TYR A 66 -25.88 22.76 10.45
C TYR A 66 -26.50 23.98 11.13
N ASP A 67 -27.74 24.32 10.80
CA ASP A 67 -28.54 25.31 11.53
C ASP A 67 -28.62 24.99 13.03
N LYS A 68 -28.85 23.72 13.38
CA LYS A 68 -28.94 23.27 14.78
C LYS A 68 -27.62 23.40 15.53
N PHE A 69 -26.50 23.10 14.87
CA PHE A 69 -25.18 23.18 15.48
C PHE A 69 -24.74 24.64 15.67
N LEU A 70 -24.99 25.48 14.68
CA LEU A 70 -24.66 26.91 14.69
C LEU A 70 -25.62 27.76 15.54
N ASP A 71 -26.75 27.21 15.97
CA ASP A 71 -27.65 27.81 16.97
C ASP A 71 -27.45 27.23 18.39
N SER A 72 -26.58 26.21 18.54
CA SER A 72 -26.29 25.59 19.83
C SER A 72 -25.31 26.41 20.68
N GLY A 73 -25.11 26.03 21.95
CA GLY A 73 -24.13 26.66 22.84
C GLY A 73 -22.66 26.34 22.53
N GLN A 74 -22.38 25.41 21.61
CA GLN A 74 -21.01 25.06 21.22
C GLN A 74 -20.36 26.21 20.45
N ARG A 75 -19.11 26.55 20.78
CA ARG A 75 -18.37 27.63 20.12
C ARG A 75 -17.75 27.19 18.79
N TYR A 76 -17.97 27.99 17.75
CA TYR A 76 -17.41 27.80 16.41
C TYR A 76 -16.88 29.12 15.81
N THR A 77 -16.07 28.99 14.77
CA THR A 77 -15.77 30.09 13.85
C THR A 77 -16.30 29.72 12.47
N VAL A 78 -17.02 30.64 11.82
CA VAL A 78 -17.58 30.44 10.48
C VAL A 78 -16.98 31.46 9.52
N TRP A 79 -16.41 30.99 8.41
CA TRP A 79 -16.05 31.81 7.28
C TRP A 79 -17.16 31.72 6.24
N ALA A 80 -18.15 32.63 6.31
CA ALA A 80 -19.33 32.58 5.47
C ALA A 80 -19.09 33.30 4.13
N PRO A 81 -19.12 32.58 2.98
CA PRO A 81 -18.99 33.21 1.68
C PRO A 81 -20.24 33.97 1.24
N THR A 82 -20.03 35.13 0.65
CA THR A 82 -21.10 35.85 -0.05
C THR A 82 -21.27 35.35 -1.48
N GLY A 83 -22.47 35.54 -2.03
CA GLY A 83 -22.79 35.17 -3.40
C GLY A 83 -23.22 33.70 -3.54
N THR A 84 -23.28 33.23 -4.77
CA THR A 84 -23.73 31.87 -5.08
C THR A 84 -22.65 30.87 -4.71
N ILE A 85 -23.07 29.83 -3.99
CA ILE A 85 -22.22 28.68 -3.65
C ILE A 85 -22.12 27.77 -4.87
N ASP A 86 -20.91 27.53 -5.32
CA ASP A 86 -20.62 26.58 -6.37
C ASP A 86 -20.61 25.17 -5.78
N THR A 87 -21.58 24.36 -6.22
CA THR A 87 -21.67 22.94 -5.89
C THR A 87 -21.30 22.02 -7.05
N THR A 88 -20.56 22.53 -8.04
CA THR A 88 -20.10 21.81 -9.24
C THR A 88 -18.58 21.62 -9.30
N LEU A 89 -17.91 21.80 -8.16
CA LEU A 89 -16.45 21.85 -8.08
C LEU A 89 -15.75 20.53 -8.44
N VAL A 90 -16.46 19.40 -8.54
CA VAL A 90 -15.90 18.09 -8.93
C VAL A 90 -16.11 17.89 -10.43
N THR A 91 -15.06 17.96 -11.24
CA THR A 91 -15.10 17.78 -12.72
C THR A 91 -16.10 18.68 -13.47
N GLY A 92 -16.65 19.72 -12.83
CA GLY A 92 -17.77 20.52 -13.38
C GLY A 92 -19.13 19.83 -13.26
N GLU A 93 -19.21 18.68 -12.60
CA GLU A 93 -20.44 17.94 -12.32
C GLU A 93 -21.01 18.29 -10.94
N ASN A 94 -22.31 18.08 -10.75
CA ASN A 94 -22.95 18.32 -9.46
C ASN A 94 -22.39 17.36 -8.41
N MET A 95 -21.84 17.93 -7.34
CA MET A 95 -21.40 17.19 -6.17
C MET A 95 -22.56 16.42 -5.54
N THR A 96 -22.25 15.23 -5.03
CA THR A 96 -23.13 14.49 -4.13
C THR A 96 -23.37 15.27 -2.83
N SER A 97 -24.44 14.92 -2.09
CA SER A 97 -24.74 15.54 -0.80
C SER A 97 -23.56 15.44 0.19
N ASP A 98 -22.84 14.33 0.17
CA ASP A 98 -21.69 14.11 1.05
C ASP A 98 -20.48 14.96 0.63
N GLU A 99 -20.26 15.15 -0.67
CA GLU A 99 -19.22 16.05 -1.16
C GLU A 99 -19.53 17.51 -0.85
N VAL A 100 -20.80 17.94 -0.98
CA VAL A 100 -21.22 19.28 -0.54
C VAL A 100 -20.98 19.46 0.95
N MET A 101 -21.30 18.45 1.76
CA MET A 101 -21.05 18.45 3.19
C MET A 101 -19.55 18.62 3.50
N GLU A 102 -18.69 17.81 2.88
CA GLU A 102 -17.25 17.83 3.16
C GLU A 102 -16.51 19.03 2.54
N GLN A 103 -16.75 19.33 1.27
CA GLN A 103 -15.99 20.34 0.53
C GLN A 103 -16.48 21.77 0.75
N VAL A 104 -17.75 21.94 1.16
CA VAL A 104 -18.34 23.27 1.34
C VAL A 104 -18.70 23.52 2.79
N VAL A 105 -19.64 22.75 3.36
CA VAL A 105 -20.18 23.05 4.70
C VAL A 105 -19.10 22.95 5.78
N LYS A 106 -18.45 21.78 5.91
CA LYS A 106 -17.42 21.55 6.92
C LYS A 106 -16.11 22.31 6.64
N ASN A 107 -15.86 22.66 5.38
CA ASN A 107 -14.65 23.37 4.96
C ASN A 107 -14.61 24.85 5.38
N HIS A 108 -15.75 25.42 5.77
CA HIS A 108 -15.90 26.82 6.17
C HIS A 108 -16.18 27.01 7.67
N ILE A 109 -16.03 25.95 8.47
CA ILE A 109 -16.34 25.96 9.90
C ILE A 109 -15.18 25.34 10.67
N ALA A 110 -14.74 25.99 11.75
CA ALA A 110 -13.77 25.45 12.70
C ALA A 110 -14.33 25.45 14.12
N ARG A 111 -13.79 24.59 14.99
CA ARG A 111 -14.13 24.60 16.43
C ARG A 111 -13.42 25.74 17.14
N GLY A 112 -14.09 26.34 18.11
CA GLY A 112 -13.53 27.43 18.90
C GLY A 112 -13.61 28.78 18.20
N VAL A 113 -13.00 29.79 18.82
CA VAL A 113 -13.03 31.19 18.36
C VAL A 113 -11.67 31.51 17.76
N ILE A 114 -11.65 31.94 16.50
CA ILE A 114 -10.44 32.25 15.73
C ILE A 114 -10.58 33.67 15.21
N ALA A 115 -9.84 34.59 15.85
CA ALA A 115 -9.83 35.99 15.48
C ALA A 115 -9.03 36.22 14.19
N ALA A 116 -9.54 37.12 13.35
CA ALA A 116 -8.85 37.68 12.20
C ALA A 116 -8.07 38.93 12.60
N SER A 117 -6.94 39.18 11.93
CA SER A 117 -6.20 40.43 12.07
C SER A 117 -5.49 40.81 10.78
N SER A 118 -5.09 42.08 10.64
CA SER A 118 -4.32 42.59 9.49
C SER A 118 -2.88 42.05 9.39
N VAL A 119 -2.50 41.15 10.29
CA VAL A 119 -1.20 40.49 10.33
C VAL A 119 -1.34 38.98 10.58
N VAL A 120 -2.56 38.43 10.43
CA VAL A 120 -2.80 36.99 10.63
C VAL A 120 -1.95 36.18 9.66
N ASN A 121 -1.37 35.10 10.16
CA ASN A 121 -0.58 34.17 9.36
C ASN A 121 -0.63 32.81 10.04
N ASP A 122 -1.70 32.07 9.78
CA ASP A 122 -1.98 30.78 10.42
C ASP A 122 -2.54 29.78 9.40
N THR A 123 -2.65 28.52 9.79
CA THR A 123 -3.32 27.47 9.03
C THR A 123 -4.38 26.84 9.90
N ILE A 124 -5.64 27.03 9.52
CA ILE A 124 -6.78 26.62 10.31
C ILE A 124 -7.20 25.20 9.94
N LYS A 125 -7.31 24.33 10.94
CA LYS A 125 -7.93 23.02 10.77
C LYS A 125 -9.45 23.14 10.90
N VAL A 126 -10.15 23.00 9.79
CA VAL A 126 -11.63 23.07 9.75
C VAL A 126 -12.28 21.71 10.06
N LEU A 127 -13.61 21.65 10.12
CA LEU A 127 -14.34 20.48 10.63
C LEU A 127 -14.14 19.20 9.80
N ASN A 128 -13.84 19.31 8.51
CA ASN A 128 -13.49 18.17 7.65
C ASN A 128 -12.01 17.73 7.81
N GLY A 129 -11.24 18.40 8.69
CA GLY A 129 -9.83 18.13 8.94
C GLY A 129 -8.86 18.82 8.00
N LYS A 130 -9.32 19.56 6.99
CA LYS A 130 -8.47 20.25 6.02
C LYS A 130 -7.67 21.40 6.66
N PRO A 131 -6.38 21.51 6.30
CA PRO A 131 -5.60 22.70 6.62
C PRO A 131 -5.97 23.83 5.65
N MET A 132 -6.51 24.93 6.16
CA MET A 132 -6.93 26.09 5.39
C MET A 132 -6.07 27.29 5.77
N PRO A 133 -5.16 27.76 4.88
CA PRO A 133 -4.38 28.97 5.12
C PRO A 133 -5.28 30.15 5.49
N PHE A 134 -4.96 30.84 6.58
CA PHE A 134 -5.61 32.07 7.00
C PHE A 134 -4.55 33.15 7.19
N VAL A 135 -4.35 33.93 6.14
CA VAL A 135 -3.19 34.80 5.98
C VAL A 135 -3.63 36.21 5.63
N SER A 136 -2.89 37.23 6.08
CA SER A 136 -3.16 38.60 5.69
C SER A 136 -2.35 38.98 4.46
N GLU A 137 -3.03 39.47 3.43
CA GLU A 137 -2.43 40.01 2.22
C GLU A 137 -2.86 41.47 2.07
N GLY A 138 -1.89 42.38 1.99
CA GLY A 138 -2.16 43.82 1.93
C GLY A 138 -2.94 44.36 3.14
N GLY A 139 -2.87 43.69 4.30
CA GLY A 139 -3.61 44.04 5.51
C GLY A 139 -5.05 43.52 5.57
N VAL A 140 -5.49 42.75 4.56
CA VAL A 140 -6.80 42.10 4.53
C VAL A 140 -6.64 40.60 4.84
N PRO A 141 -7.36 40.04 5.82
CA PRO A 141 -7.37 38.60 6.06
C PRO A 141 -7.96 37.84 4.86
N HIS A 142 -7.30 36.77 4.43
CA HIS A 142 -7.73 35.87 3.37
C HIS A 142 -7.83 34.45 3.92
N PHE A 143 -8.98 33.81 3.72
CA PHE A 143 -9.21 32.41 4.08
C PHE A 143 -9.12 31.54 2.83
N ASN A 144 -8.04 30.78 2.73
CA ASN A 144 -7.61 29.98 1.59
C ASN A 144 -7.82 30.71 0.24
N GLY A 145 -7.26 31.91 0.14
CA GLY A 145 -7.33 32.76 -1.05
C GLY A 145 -8.55 33.69 -1.14
N SER A 146 -9.63 33.44 -0.38
CA SER A 146 -10.80 34.32 -0.40
C SER A 146 -10.67 35.48 0.62
N PRO A 147 -10.71 36.76 0.18
CA PRO A 147 -10.59 37.91 1.07
C PRO A 147 -11.81 38.05 1.98
N ALA A 148 -11.58 38.46 3.23
CA ALA A 148 -12.66 38.83 4.15
C ALA A 148 -13.23 40.21 3.80
N LYS A 149 -14.54 40.29 3.55
CA LYS A 149 -15.31 41.55 3.45
C LYS A 149 -15.53 42.18 4.82
N SER A 150 -15.76 41.35 5.82
CA SER A 150 -15.86 41.75 7.22
C SER A 150 -15.42 40.59 8.10
N PHE A 151 -14.84 40.88 9.25
CA PHE A 151 -14.25 39.88 10.11
C PHE A 151 -14.40 40.28 11.58
N ASN A 152 -14.24 39.30 12.48
CA ASN A 152 -14.46 39.44 13.92
C ASN A 152 -15.88 39.90 14.27
N ILE A 153 -16.90 39.38 13.57
CA ILE A 153 -18.29 39.58 13.97
C ILE A 153 -18.57 38.64 15.15
N GLU A 154 -18.50 39.17 16.36
CA GLU A 154 -18.75 38.42 17.57
C GLU A 154 -20.22 37.97 17.66
N CYS A 155 -20.42 36.69 17.90
CA CYS A 155 -21.71 36.04 18.14
C CYS A 155 -21.71 35.40 19.54
N SER A 156 -22.89 35.09 20.07
CA SER A 156 -23.03 34.51 21.43
C SER A 156 -22.35 33.14 21.57
N ASN A 157 -22.13 32.45 20.44
CA ASN A 157 -21.50 31.14 20.34
C ASN A 157 -20.31 31.13 19.35
N GLY A 158 -19.60 32.25 19.19
CA GLY A 158 -18.31 32.30 18.50
C GLY A 158 -18.19 33.43 17.48
N ASP A 159 -17.37 33.27 16.43
CA ASP A 159 -17.03 34.36 15.51
C ASP A 159 -17.47 34.07 14.07
N LEU A 160 -17.98 35.12 13.41
CA LEU A 160 -18.31 35.11 11.99
C LEU A 160 -17.34 36.00 11.22
N HIS A 161 -16.77 35.44 10.15
CA HIS A 161 -16.02 36.15 9.12
C HIS A 161 -16.80 36.04 7.81
N ILE A 162 -17.08 37.15 7.16
CA ILE A 162 -17.77 37.17 5.86
C ILE A 162 -16.72 37.28 4.77
N LEU A 163 -16.71 36.30 3.88
CA LEU A 163 -15.79 36.22 2.74
C LEU A 163 -16.38 36.84 1.48
N ASP A 164 -15.52 37.35 0.61
CA ASP A 164 -15.92 37.90 -0.69
C ASP A 164 -16.53 36.84 -1.60
N HIS A 165 -15.95 35.64 -1.60
CA HIS A 165 -16.43 34.47 -2.35
C HIS A 165 -16.13 33.17 -1.59
N GLN A 166 -16.63 32.05 -2.10
CA GLN A 166 -16.38 30.72 -1.54
C GLN A 166 -14.88 30.40 -1.50
N ALA A 167 -14.38 29.99 -0.33
CA ALA A 167 -13.00 29.55 -0.22
C ALA A 167 -12.83 28.22 -0.97
N VAL A 168 -11.76 28.13 -1.76
CA VAL A 168 -11.46 26.94 -2.55
C VAL A 168 -11.20 25.76 -1.62
N TYR A 169 -11.65 24.57 -2.01
CA TYR A 169 -11.35 23.36 -1.24
C TYR A 169 -9.85 23.01 -1.37
N ASN A 170 -9.14 22.89 -0.25
CA ASN A 170 -7.72 22.56 -0.27
C ASN A 170 -7.52 21.06 -0.49
N ASN A 171 -7.49 20.64 -1.76
CA ASN A 171 -7.40 19.25 -2.14
C ASN A 171 -6.08 18.60 -1.66
N ASN A 172 -6.20 17.45 -1.01
CA ASN A 172 -5.08 16.50 -0.85
C ASN A 172 -5.00 15.64 -2.12
N VAL A 173 -3.92 14.86 -2.24
CA VAL A 173 -3.68 13.98 -3.39
C VAL A 173 -4.92 13.14 -3.70
N TRP A 174 -5.52 12.48 -2.69
CA TRP A 174 -6.73 11.67 -2.89
C TRP A 174 -7.91 12.46 -3.46
N SER A 175 -8.28 13.58 -2.82
CA SER A 175 -9.41 14.40 -3.27
C SER A 175 -9.18 15.09 -4.62
N TYR A 176 -7.91 15.37 -4.98
CA TYR A 176 -7.56 15.99 -6.25
C TYR A 176 -7.79 15.04 -7.44
N LEU A 177 -7.64 13.73 -7.27
CA LEU A 177 -7.82 12.74 -8.34
C LEU A 177 -9.17 12.86 -9.05
N ARG A 178 -10.21 13.33 -8.34
CA ARG A 178 -11.56 13.55 -8.89
C ARG A 178 -11.78 14.94 -9.50
N GLN A 179 -10.79 15.81 -9.48
CA GLN A 179 -10.89 17.18 -9.98
C GLN A 179 -10.51 17.28 -11.46
N ASP A 180 -9.71 16.33 -11.95
CA ASP A 180 -9.16 16.33 -13.29
C ASP A 180 -9.70 15.14 -14.08
N ALA A 181 -10.44 15.42 -15.15
CA ALA A 181 -11.05 14.40 -16.00
C ALA A 181 -10.01 13.52 -16.71
N ASP A 182 -8.78 14.01 -16.88
CA ASP A 182 -7.68 13.25 -17.48
C ASP A 182 -7.23 12.07 -16.58
N PHE A 183 -7.67 12.01 -15.33
CA PHE A 183 -7.34 10.93 -14.38
C PHE A 183 -8.46 9.90 -14.22
N SER A 184 -9.58 10.06 -14.93
CA SER A 184 -10.80 9.26 -14.70
C SER A 184 -10.55 7.75 -14.62
N ASN A 185 -9.67 7.17 -15.43
CA ASN A 185 -9.42 5.73 -15.44
C ASN A 185 -8.76 5.25 -14.13
N ILE A 186 -7.64 5.86 -13.73
CA ILE A 186 -6.96 5.53 -12.46
C ILE A 186 -7.81 5.92 -11.25
N THR A 187 -8.53 7.05 -11.32
CA THR A 187 -9.45 7.50 -10.27
C THR A 187 -10.58 6.49 -10.07
N ASN A 188 -11.23 6.02 -11.14
CA ASN A 188 -12.29 5.01 -11.06
C ASN A 188 -11.77 3.71 -10.46
N TYR A 189 -10.57 3.26 -10.86
CA TYR A 189 -9.92 2.08 -10.28
C TYR A 189 -9.66 2.26 -8.78
N LEU A 190 -9.06 3.37 -8.35
CA LEU A 190 -8.76 3.61 -6.94
C LEU A 190 -10.04 3.71 -6.09
N TYR A 191 -11.05 4.41 -6.59
CA TYR A 191 -12.31 4.62 -5.88
C TYR A 191 -13.22 3.38 -5.87
N SER A 192 -13.01 2.40 -6.76
CA SER A 192 -13.77 1.13 -6.71
C SER A 192 -13.48 0.30 -5.46
N PHE A 193 -12.38 0.59 -4.74
CA PHE A 193 -12.04 -0.02 -3.46
C PHE A 193 -12.59 0.74 -2.24
N ASN A 194 -13.42 1.77 -2.47
CA ASN A 194 -14.11 2.45 -1.39
C ASN A 194 -15.20 1.56 -0.79
N LYS A 195 -15.29 1.55 0.54
CA LYS A 195 -16.38 0.91 1.28
C LYS A 195 -16.84 1.76 2.44
N LEU A 196 -18.10 1.60 2.80
CA LEU A 196 -18.66 2.16 4.04
C LEU A 196 -18.42 1.17 5.17
N GLU A 197 -17.65 1.58 6.17
CA GLU A 197 -17.38 0.80 7.36
C GLU A 197 -18.23 1.32 8.53
N PHE A 198 -18.98 0.42 9.17
CA PHE A 198 -19.77 0.75 10.34
C PHE A 198 -18.85 1.04 11.54
N VAL A 199 -19.08 2.14 12.25
CA VAL A 199 -18.29 2.54 13.42
C VAL A 199 -19.16 2.51 14.68
N PRO A 200 -19.17 1.38 15.42
CA PRO A 200 -19.93 1.22 16.65
C PRO A 200 -19.74 2.34 17.67
N GLU A 201 -18.52 2.84 17.82
CA GLU A 201 -18.12 3.78 18.87
C GLU A 201 -18.66 5.19 18.63
N LEU A 202 -18.93 5.53 17.36
CA LEU A 202 -19.54 6.80 16.97
C LEU A 202 -21.06 6.69 16.81
N SER A 203 -21.59 5.47 16.84
CA SER A 203 -23.01 5.18 16.68
C SER A 203 -23.76 5.31 18.01
N THR A 204 -25.05 5.63 17.95
CA THR A 204 -25.89 5.70 19.14
C THR A 204 -26.39 4.30 19.51
N PRO A 205 -25.94 3.72 20.64
CA PRO A 205 -26.38 2.40 21.05
C PRO A 205 -27.87 2.40 21.38
N GLY A 206 -28.59 1.41 20.86
CA GLY A 206 -29.98 1.10 21.19
C GLY A 206 -30.08 -0.07 22.16
N GLY A 207 -31.12 -0.88 21.99
CA GLY A 207 -31.33 -2.11 22.77
C GLY A 207 -30.43 -3.27 22.33
N VAL A 208 -30.42 -4.33 23.12
CA VAL A 208 -29.80 -5.62 22.76
C VAL A 208 -30.88 -6.57 22.27
N VAL A 209 -30.71 -7.13 21.07
CA VAL A 209 -31.64 -8.10 20.47
C VAL A 209 -30.83 -9.37 20.18
N ASN A 210 -31.28 -10.52 20.70
CA ASN A 210 -30.61 -11.82 20.54
C ASN A 210 -29.13 -11.85 21.00
N GLY A 211 -28.76 -10.99 21.96
CA GLY A 211 -27.39 -10.90 22.46
C GLY A 211 -26.46 -10.00 21.62
N GLU A 212 -26.97 -9.41 20.53
CA GLU A 212 -26.25 -8.45 19.71
C GLU A 212 -26.74 -7.02 19.99
N GLN A 213 -25.80 -6.07 20.02
CA GLN A 213 -26.10 -4.65 20.20
C GLN A 213 -26.75 -4.10 18.92
N VAL A 214 -27.94 -3.52 19.03
CA VAL A 214 -28.61 -2.79 17.94
C VAL A 214 -28.36 -1.30 18.11
N TYR A 215 -28.22 -0.57 17.02
CA TYR A 215 -27.94 0.87 17.01
C TYR A 215 -29.15 1.65 16.52
N THR A 216 -29.51 2.70 17.25
CA THR A 216 -30.63 3.58 16.89
C THR A 216 -30.22 4.59 15.82
N ASP A 217 -28.93 4.96 15.81
CA ASP A 217 -28.32 5.80 14.79
C ASP A 217 -26.95 5.23 14.46
N SER A 218 -26.75 4.80 13.22
CA SER A 218 -25.55 4.09 12.77
C SER A 218 -24.64 5.04 12.01
N VAL A 219 -23.41 5.19 12.50
CA VAL A 219 -22.37 5.97 11.83
C VAL A 219 -21.56 5.04 10.95
N PHE A 220 -21.45 5.41 9.67
CA PHE A 220 -20.55 4.77 8.71
C PHE A 220 -19.48 5.76 8.28
N VAL A 221 -18.26 5.28 8.10
CA VAL A 221 -17.14 6.05 7.57
C VAL A 221 -16.73 5.47 6.23
N LEU A 222 -16.57 6.34 5.23
CA LEU A 222 -15.98 5.96 3.95
C LEU A 222 -14.50 5.66 4.14
N THR A 223 -14.09 4.44 3.84
CA THR A 223 -12.70 3.98 3.86
C THR A 223 -12.33 3.40 2.49
N ASN A 224 -11.04 3.16 2.26
CA ASN A 224 -10.55 2.51 1.04
C ASN A 224 -9.62 1.35 1.40
N GLU A 225 -9.85 0.19 0.79
CA GLU A 225 -9.09 -1.03 1.09
C GLU A 225 -7.63 -0.97 0.66
N LEU A 226 -7.28 -0.09 -0.28
CA LEU A 226 -5.91 0.06 -0.78
C LEU A 226 -5.05 0.96 0.10
N TRP A 227 -5.61 1.80 0.99
CA TRP A 227 -4.80 2.77 1.74
C TRP A 227 -3.72 2.12 2.62
N GLY A 228 -3.98 0.92 3.15
CA GLY A 228 -2.98 0.15 3.90
C GLY A 228 -1.82 -0.37 3.03
N GLN A 229 -1.97 -0.37 1.71
CA GLN A 229 -1.00 -0.93 0.75
C GLN A 229 -0.29 0.16 -0.07
N ILE A 230 -1.01 1.21 -0.47
CA ILE A 230 -0.48 2.29 -1.33
C ILE A 230 -0.24 3.60 -0.57
N GLY A 231 -0.65 3.67 0.70
CA GLY A 231 -0.59 4.88 1.51
C GLY A 231 -1.95 5.57 1.68
N TYR A 232 -2.07 6.31 2.78
CA TYR A 232 -3.27 7.04 3.16
C TYR A 232 -3.29 8.41 2.46
N LEU A 233 -3.50 8.40 1.14
CA LEU A 233 -3.46 9.60 0.28
C LEU A 233 -4.43 10.73 0.71
N ASN A 234 -5.41 10.40 1.55
CA ASN A 234 -6.39 11.32 2.14
C ASN A 234 -5.94 11.94 3.48
N ASP A 235 -4.87 11.44 4.11
CA ASP A 235 -4.40 11.89 5.42
C ASP A 235 -3.50 13.13 5.27
N GLU A 236 -3.94 14.23 5.88
CA GLU A 236 -3.24 15.52 5.90
C GLU A 236 -1.94 15.52 6.71
N GLN A 237 -1.69 14.47 7.52
CA GLN A 237 -0.45 14.35 8.28
C GLN A 237 0.70 13.72 7.47
N ARG A 238 0.36 13.07 6.36
CA ARG A 238 1.29 12.41 5.44
C ARG A 238 1.76 13.35 4.34
N ASN A 239 2.81 12.99 3.62
CA ASN A 239 3.24 13.77 2.47
C ASN A 239 3.58 12.87 1.27
N TYR A 240 2.80 12.97 0.20
CA TYR A 240 2.93 12.10 -0.96
C TYR A 240 3.36 12.85 -2.21
N THR A 241 4.17 12.19 -3.02
CA THR A 241 4.34 12.48 -4.44
C THR A 241 3.70 11.31 -5.19
N MET A 242 2.62 11.57 -5.92
CA MET A 242 1.95 10.54 -6.72
C MET A 242 2.11 10.85 -8.20
N LEU A 243 2.69 9.92 -8.95
CA LEU A 243 2.71 9.96 -10.40
C LEU A 243 1.34 9.51 -10.92
N VAL A 244 0.67 10.37 -11.67
CA VAL A 244 -0.67 10.09 -12.19
C VAL A 244 -0.63 10.16 -13.73
N PRO A 245 -0.65 9.02 -14.42
CA PRO A 245 -0.78 9.00 -15.87
C PRO A 245 -2.15 9.51 -16.29
N VAL A 246 -2.20 10.24 -17.40
CA VAL A 246 -3.47 10.55 -18.06
C VAL A 246 -4.12 9.28 -18.62
N ASN A 247 -5.43 9.30 -18.88
CA ASN A 247 -6.23 8.14 -19.31
C ASN A 247 -5.56 7.32 -20.44
N ASP A 248 -5.14 7.96 -21.54
CA ASP A 248 -4.49 7.27 -22.66
C ASP A 248 -3.17 6.58 -22.25
N CYS A 249 -2.40 7.19 -21.34
CA CYS A 249 -1.17 6.58 -20.81
C CYS A 249 -1.50 5.42 -19.87
N TRP A 250 -2.52 5.57 -19.02
CA TRP A 250 -2.97 4.50 -18.13
C TRP A 250 -3.37 3.27 -18.94
N ASP A 251 -4.16 3.44 -20.00
CA ASP A 251 -4.63 2.31 -20.82
C ASP A 251 -3.46 1.60 -21.52
N ARG A 252 -2.50 2.35 -22.08
CA ARG A 252 -1.28 1.76 -22.66
C ARG A 252 -0.45 0.99 -21.63
N LEU A 253 -0.32 1.50 -20.41
CA LEU A 253 0.40 0.81 -19.34
C LEU A 253 -0.32 -0.47 -18.94
N VAL A 254 -1.65 -0.43 -18.79
CA VAL A 254 -2.46 -1.60 -18.46
C VAL A 254 -2.29 -2.68 -19.53
N ASP A 255 -2.41 -2.32 -20.81
CA ASP A 255 -2.20 -3.27 -21.92
C ASP A 255 -0.79 -3.89 -21.90
N LYS A 256 0.24 -3.05 -21.67
CA LYS A 256 1.63 -3.51 -21.56
C LYS A 256 1.83 -4.51 -20.41
N PHE A 257 1.25 -4.25 -19.24
CA PHE A 257 1.37 -5.12 -18.07
C PHE A 257 0.51 -6.39 -18.19
N LYS A 258 -0.67 -6.31 -18.83
CA LYS A 258 -1.53 -7.48 -19.09
C LYS A 258 -0.84 -8.56 -19.89
N GLY A 259 0.14 -8.21 -20.74
CA GLY A 259 0.96 -9.18 -21.46
C GLY A 259 1.65 -10.22 -20.58
N PHE A 260 1.93 -9.91 -19.31
CA PHE A 260 2.55 -10.83 -18.34
C PHE A 260 1.54 -11.70 -17.58
N TYR A 261 0.24 -11.41 -17.72
CA TYR A 261 -0.86 -12.05 -17.00
C TYR A 261 -1.78 -12.82 -17.95
N HIS A 262 -1.18 -13.61 -18.84
CA HIS A 262 -1.95 -14.49 -19.71
C HIS A 262 -2.44 -15.72 -18.95
N TYR A 263 -3.65 -15.64 -18.42
CA TYR A 263 -4.32 -16.77 -17.78
C TYR A 263 -4.93 -17.72 -18.82
N SER A 264 -5.09 -19.01 -18.45
CA SER A 264 -5.84 -19.96 -19.29
C SER A 264 -7.32 -19.59 -19.37
N GLU A 265 -8.00 -20.04 -20.43
CA GLU A 265 -9.43 -19.76 -20.67
C GLU A 265 -10.37 -20.23 -19.55
N ASP A 266 -9.92 -21.16 -18.69
CA ASP A 266 -10.68 -21.67 -17.55
C ASP A 266 -10.74 -20.67 -16.36
N GLU A 267 -9.92 -19.63 -16.36
CA GLU A 267 -9.80 -18.65 -15.27
C GLU A 267 -10.70 -17.42 -15.48
N GLU A 268 -10.89 -16.62 -14.41
CA GLU A 268 -11.68 -15.40 -14.49
C GLU A 268 -11.03 -14.36 -15.43
N PRO A 269 -11.79 -13.80 -16.39
CA PRO A 269 -11.25 -12.92 -17.42
C PRO A 269 -10.69 -11.59 -16.87
N GLU A 270 -11.15 -11.17 -15.68
CA GLU A 270 -10.77 -9.90 -15.06
C GLU A 270 -9.44 -9.97 -14.29
N LEU A 271 -8.86 -11.17 -14.09
CA LEU A 271 -7.62 -11.33 -13.31
C LEU A 271 -6.44 -10.58 -13.93
N ALA A 272 -6.32 -10.62 -15.27
CA ALA A 272 -5.25 -9.93 -15.97
C ALA A 272 -5.31 -8.42 -15.72
N ASP A 273 -6.48 -7.81 -15.90
CA ASP A 273 -6.71 -6.39 -15.61
C ASP A 273 -6.46 -6.06 -14.13
N LYS A 274 -6.99 -6.89 -13.21
CA LYS A 274 -6.80 -6.73 -11.77
C LYS A 274 -5.32 -6.62 -11.40
N TYR A 275 -4.50 -7.58 -11.82
CA TYR A 275 -3.09 -7.64 -11.44
C TYR A 275 -2.20 -6.69 -12.24
N ALA A 276 -2.55 -6.37 -13.49
CA ALA A 276 -1.88 -5.32 -14.26
C ALA A 276 -2.07 -3.95 -13.60
N CYS A 277 -3.32 -3.54 -13.33
CA CYS A 277 -3.63 -2.28 -12.64
C CYS A 277 -2.95 -2.20 -11.27
N ARG A 278 -2.97 -3.31 -10.51
CA ARG A 278 -2.31 -3.38 -9.20
C ARG A 278 -0.81 -3.17 -9.30
N SER A 279 -0.15 -3.84 -10.25
CA SER A 279 1.30 -3.75 -10.44
C SER A 279 1.74 -2.36 -10.88
N ILE A 280 0.99 -1.72 -11.78
CA ILE A 280 1.25 -0.33 -12.16
C ILE A 280 1.15 0.55 -10.92
N LEU A 281 0.08 0.43 -10.13
CA LEU A 281 -0.12 1.24 -8.93
C LEU A 281 0.99 1.10 -7.89
N ASP A 282 1.58 -0.09 -7.77
CA ASP A 282 2.74 -0.34 -6.91
C ASP A 282 3.96 0.55 -7.28
N ALA A 283 4.02 1.12 -8.49
CA ALA A 283 5.08 2.02 -8.94
C ALA A 283 4.77 3.53 -8.77
N LEU A 284 3.52 3.92 -8.48
CA LEU A 284 3.07 5.30 -8.69
C LEU A 284 3.10 6.21 -7.46
N VAL A 285 3.15 5.65 -6.25
CA VAL A 285 3.00 6.43 -5.01
C VAL A 285 4.29 6.43 -4.21
N PHE A 286 4.72 7.62 -3.77
CA PHE A 286 5.93 7.81 -2.98
C PHE A 286 5.60 8.64 -1.73
N GLU A 287 5.97 8.18 -0.53
CA GLU A 287 5.95 9.04 0.66
C GLU A 287 7.20 9.92 0.62
N THR A 288 7.01 11.20 0.29
CA THR A 288 8.09 12.18 0.04
C THR A 288 9.02 12.31 1.24
N ARG A 289 8.48 12.29 2.47
CA ARG A 289 9.28 12.43 3.69
C ARG A 289 10.18 11.23 3.99
N SER A 290 9.88 10.07 3.41
CA SER A 290 10.67 8.85 3.57
C SER A 290 11.81 8.76 2.55
N GLN A 291 11.81 9.61 1.51
CA GLN A 291 12.83 9.56 0.48
C GLN A 291 14.17 10.07 1.04
N SER A 292 15.23 9.29 0.84
CA SER A 292 16.57 9.66 1.29
C SER A 292 17.15 10.74 0.39
N SER A 293 17.62 11.84 0.98
CA SER A 293 18.31 12.92 0.26
C SER A 293 19.71 12.54 -0.25
N THR A 294 20.23 11.38 0.15
CA THR A 294 21.58 10.88 -0.20
C THR A 294 21.53 9.67 -1.11
N SER A 295 20.35 9.08 -1.32
CA SER A 295 20.15 7.96 -2.22
C SER A 295 19.88 8.47 -3.62
N ASP A 296 20.48 7.82 -4.62
CA ASP A 296 20.07 7.99 -6.01
C ASP A 296 18.73 7.29 -6.31
N TYR A 297 18.22 6.48 -5.40
CA TYR A 297 16.96 5.75 -5.54
C TYR A 297 15.82 6.40 -4.76
N TRP A 298 14.64 6.41 -5.37
CA TRP A 298 13.37 6.58 -4.67
C TRP A 298 12.70 5.23 -4.48
N GLU A 299 12.02 5.06 -3.35
CA GLU A 299 11.24 3.87 -3.01
C GLU A 299 9.75 4.22 -3.01
N SER A 300 8.95 3.51 -3.81
CA SER A 300 7.50 3.63 -3.77
C SER A 300 6.94 3.07 -2.47
N THR A 301 5.70 3.39 -2.12
CA THR A 301 5.04 2.90 -0.91
C THR A 301 4.85 1.38 -0.88
N SER A 302 4.94 0.72 -2.04
CA SER A 302 4.92 -0.75 -2.14
C SER A 302 6.31 -1.40 -2.08
N GLY A 303 7.37 -0.60 -1.98
CA GLY A 303 8.76 -1.06 -1.88
C GLY A 303 9.51 -1.20 -3.21
N LYS A 304 9.01 -0.63 -4.31
CA LYS A 304 9.71 -0.66 -5.61
C LYS A 304 10.75 0.47 -5.69
N LEU A 305 11.95 0.14 -6.16
CA LEU A 305 13.08 1.06 -6.22
C LEU A 305 13.26 1.63 -7.64
N PHE A 306 13.34 2.95 -7.74
CA PHE A 306 13.54 3.66 -9.00
C PHE A 306 14.80 4.51 -8.93
N TYR A 307 15.76 4.22 -9.81
CA TYR A 307 17.01 4.99 -9.91
C TYR A 307 16.74 6.33 -10.58
N ARG A 308 17.09 7.41 -9.90
CA ARG A 308 17.00 8.81 -10.35
C ARG A 308 15.73 9.10 -11.16
N PRO A 309 14.54 8.92 -10.56
CA PRO A 309 13.27 9.06 -11.29
C PRO A 309 13.05 10.48 -11.85
N GLN A 310 13.76 11.47 -11.32
CA GLN A 310 13.69 12.88 -11.70
C GLN A 310 14.67 13.29 -12.82
N ASP A 311 15.61 12.43 -13.22
CA ASP A 311 16.54 12.70 -14.31
C ASP A 311 15.88 12.47 -15.68
N ALA A 312 16.53 12.90 -16.76
CA ALA A 312 16.10 12.57 -18.13
C ALA A 312 16.08 11.05 -18.35
N GLY A 313 15.03 10.54 -18.98
CA GLY A 313 14.71 9.11 -19.05
C GLY A 313 14.15 8.51 -17.76
N GLY A 314 14.01 9.31 -16.69
CA GLY A 314 13.48 8.87 -15.40
C GLY A 314 11.96 8.77 -15.38
N LEU A 315 11.43 8.15 -14.33
CA LEU A 315 10.00 7.90 -14.15
C LEU A 315 9.13 9.18 -14.16
N PHE A 316 9.68 10.32 -13.73
CA PHE A 316 8.99 11.60 -13.60
C PHE A 316 9.27 12.57 -14.77
N GLU A 317 9.96 12.10 -15.81
CA GLU A 317 10.29 12.92 -16.97
C GLU A 317 9.01 13.48 -17.63
N GLY A 318 9.03 14.76 -17.99
CA GLY A 318 7.92 15.41 -18.70
C GLY A 318 6.65 15.63 -17.87
N THR A 319 6.69 15.39 -16.56
CA THR A 319 5.52 15.56 -15.69
C THR A 319 5.22 17.02 -15.35
N GLU A 320 3.93 17.33 -15.17
CA GLU A 320 3.45 18.60 -14.64
C GLU A 320 3.12 18.45 -13.15
N ALA A 321 3.72 19.30 -12.31
CA ALA A 321 3.51 19.24 -10.87
C ALA A 321 2.25 20.01 -10.44
N ILE A 322 1.37 19.35 -9.72
CA ILE A 322 0.13 19.89 -9.16
C ILE A 322 0.26 19.84 -7.64
N GLY A 323 0.25 21.00 -6.99
CA GLY A 323 0.33 21.11 -5.53
C GLY A 323 -0.95 20.60 -4.85
N CYS A 324 -0.79 19.85 -3.77
CA CYS A 324 -1.87 19.37 -2.91
C CYS A 324 -1.56 19.67 -1.43
N SER A 325 -2.58 19.69 -0.57
CA SER A 325 -2.43 20.00 0.86
C SER A 325 -1.51 19.02 1.61
N ASN A 326 -1.38 17.78 1.12
CA ASN A 326 -0.51 16.75 1.66
C ASN A 326 0.54 16.27 0.66
N GLY A 327 1.03 17.15 -0.22
CA GLY A 327 2.11 16.84 -1.16
C GLY A 327 1.83 17.31 -2.57
N GLN A 328 1.98 16.43 -3.56
CA GLN A 328 1.81 16.78 -4.97
C GLN A 328 1.40 15.59 -5.83
N ILE A 329 0.75 15.90 -6.95
CA ILE A 329 0.56 15.01 -8.09
C ILE A 329 1.57 15.40 -9.17
N LEU A 330 2.19 14.41 -9.80
CA LEU A 330 2.95 14.56 -11.03
C LEU A 330 2.09 14.03 -12.17
N LYS A 331 1.42 14.93 -12.89
CA LYS A 331 0.58 14.60 -14.05
C LYS A 331 1.47 14.20 -15.23
N ALA A 332 1.25 13.01 -15.80
CA ALA A 332 2.11 12.44 -16.81
C ALA A 332 1.34 12.12 -18.10
N ALA A 333 1.72 12.75 -19.21
CA ALA A 333 1.19 12.40 -20.53
C ALA A 333 1.76 11.04 -21.03
N ASP A 334 2.97 10.71 -20.60
CA ASP A 334 3.60 9.42 -20.79
C ASP A 334 4.42 9.06 -19.54
N VAL A 335 4.61 7.76 -19.29
CA VAL A 335 5.36 7.26 -18.13
C VAL A 335 6.36 6.21 -18.60
N ASN A 336 7.65 6.47 -18.37
CA ASN A 336 8.71 5.51 -18.64
C ASN A 336 8.78 4.42 -17.56
N LEU A 337 7.81 3.50 -17.58
CA LEU A 337 7.74 2.35 -16.68
C LEU A 337 8.00 1.05 -17.43
N SER A 338 9.13 0.41 -17.12
CA SER A 338 9.40 -0.95 -17.56
C SER A 338 8.68 -1.95 -16.64
N PRO A 339 7.95 -2.94 -17.18
CA PRO A 339 7.37 -4.03 -16.38
C PRO A 339 8.42 -4.73 -15.52
N TYR A 340 9.66 -4.86 -15.99
CA TYR A 340 10.76 -5.45 -15.22
C TYR A 340 11.22 -4.59 -14.03
N GLN A 341 10.84 -3.32 -13.91
CA GLN A 341 11.10 -2.57 -12.67
C GLN A 341 10.12 -2.95 -11.55
N VAL A 342 9.00 -3.58 -11.90
CA VAL A 342 7.90 -3.88 -10.98
C VAL A 342 7.75 -5.38 -10.80
N LEU A 343 7.66 -6.12 -11.90
CA LEU A 343 7.37 -7.54 -11.99
C LEU A 343 8.60 -8.44 -11.89
N ASN A 344 9.82 -7.89 -12.04
CA ASN A 344 11.06 -8.66 -12.00
C ASN A 344 11.43 -9.08 -10.57
N SER A 345 10.64 -10.00 -10.02
CA SER A 345 10.90 -10.64 -8.74
C SER A 345 11.33 -12.07 -9.00
N ASP A 346 12.51 -12.44 -8.49
CA ASP A 346 12.96 -13.83 -8.49
C ASP A 346 11.93 -14.70 -7.77
N ILE A 347 11.55 -15.82 -8.38
CA ILE A 347 10.77 -16.86 -7.69
C ILE A 347 11.77 -17.79 -7.03
N VAL A 348 11.77 -17.82 -5.69
CA VAL A 348 12.62 -18.69 -4.89
C VAL A 348 11.74 -19.71 -4.17
N VAL A 349 11.88 -20.98 -4.56
CA VAL A 349 11.24 -22.10 -3.85
C VAL A 349 12.29 -22.74 -2.95
N GLU A 350 12.30 -22.32 -1.70
CA GLU A 350 13.17 -22.87 -0.65
C GLU A 350 12.81 -24.34 -0.43
N ALA A 351 13.81 -25.23 -0.51
CA ALA A 351 13.57 -26.66 -0.47
C ALA A 351 13.00 -27.10 0.89
N GLU A 352 13.32 -26.38 1.96
CA GLU A 352 12.84 -26.60 3.33
C GLU A 352 11.37 -26.30 3.56
N ASN A 353 10.72 -25.53 2.69
CA ASN A 353 9.30 -25.21 2.77
C ASN A 353 8.45 -26.37 2.21
N ILE A 354 8.69 -27.57 2.72
CA ILE A 354 8.09 -28.81 2.24
C ILE A 354 6.57 -28.85 2.39
N GLY A 355 6.02 -28.17 3.41
CA GLY A 355 4.58 -28.11 3.63
C GLY A 355 3.84 -27.27 2.59
N ASP A 356 4.57 -26.34 1.96
CA ASP A 356 3.97 -25.34 1.07
C ASP A 356 4.19 -25.72 -0.40
N TYR A 357 5.36 -26.25 -0.77
CA TYR A 357 5.73 -26.43 -2.18
C TYR A 357 6.03 -27.88 -2.60
N LEU A 358 6.29 -28.81 -1.68
CA LEU A 358 6.66 -30.18 -2.05
C LEU A 358 5.42 -31.00 -2.42
N LEU A 359 5.21 -31.26 -3.71
CA LEU A 359 4.04 -32.01 -4.21
C LEU A 359 4.18 -33.51 -4.05
N ALA A 360 5.37 -34.03 -4.33
CA ALA A 360 5.66 -35.44 -4.26
C ALA A 360 7.14 -35.65 -3.99
N ALA A 361 7.45 -36.65 -3.16
CA ALA A 361 8.80 -37.14 -3.06
C ALA A 361 8.77 -38.64 -2.85
N ASN A 362 9.61 -39.37 -3.59
CA ASN A 362 9.76 -40.80 -3.43
C ASN A 362 11.02 -41.06 -2.58
N TYR A 363 10.80 -41.13 -1.26
CA TYR A 363 11.81 -41.38 -0.22
C TYR A 363 11.31 -42.46 0.77
N TYR A 364 10.75 -43.59 0.32
CA TYR A 364 10.01 -44.50 1.22
C TYR A 364 10.86 -45.09 2.38
N ASP A 365 10.48 -44.79 3.63
CA ASP A 365 10.23 -45.77 4.71
C ASP A 365 9.20 -45.17 5.68
N GLU A 366 8.09 -45.87 5.86
CA GLU A 366 7.01 -45.61 6.83
C GLU A 366 7.49 -45.51 8.30
N ASN A 367 8.74 -45.89 8.60
CA ASN A 367 9.27 -45.86 9.96
C ASN A 367 10.63 -45.17 10.19
N LYS A 368 11.48 -44.80 9.20
CA LYS A 368 12.88 -44.40 9.55
C LYS A 368 13.66 -43.34 8.76
N ASP A 369 13.24 -42.77 7.63
CA ASP A 369 14.02 -41.67 7.02
C ASP A 369 13.10 -40.61 6.39
N ARG A 370 12.82 -39.55 7.15
CA ARG A 370 12.16 -38.34 6.66
C ARG A 370 13.19 -37.45 5.96
N PRO A 371 12.78 -36.56 5.03
CA PRO A 371 13.66 -35.52 4.52
C PRO A 371 14.33 -34.80 5.69
N VAL A 372 15.65 -34.61 5.61
CA VAL A 372 16.43 -34.06 6.72
C VAL A 372 16.64 -32.58 6.47
N PHE A 373 16.08 -31.77 7.34
CA PHE A 373 16.34 -30.34 7.42
C PHE A 373 17.72 -30.10 8.05
N VAL A 374 18.57 -29.33 7.38
CA VAL A 374 19.93 -29.05 7.83
C VAL A 374 20.17 -27.55 7.94
N ALA A 375 20.51 -27.08 9.14
CA ALA A 375 20.85 -25.68 9.38
C ALA A 375 22.31 -25.38 9.01
N ALA A 376 22.55 -24.44 8.10
CA ALA A 376 23.88 -24.11 7.58
C ALA A 376 24.10 -22.58 7.55
N ALA A 377 24.00 -21.92 8.70
CA ALA A 377 24.16 -20.47 8.80
C ALA A 377 25.56 -19.98 8.39
N ASN A 378 25.62 -18.86 7.65
CA ASN A 378 26.86 -18.22 7.16
C ASN A 378 27.69 -19.09 6.18
N THR A 379 27.04 -19.91 5.37
CA THR A 379 27.72 -20.85 4.46
C THR A 379 27.46 -20.60 2.97
N GLY A 380 26.61 -19.60 2.65
CA GLY A 380 26.16 -19.32 1.28
C GLY A 380 24.83 -19.97 0.89
N VAL A 381 24.27 -20.80 1.78
CA VAL A 381 22.92 -21.40 1.67
C VAL A 381 21.84 -20.34 1.95
N SER A 382 20.78 -20.27 1.13
CA SER A 382 19.66 -19.33 1.34
C SER A 382 18.93 -19.63 2.64
N SER A 383 18.43 -18.58 3.28
CA SER A 383 17.70 -18.67 4.56
C SER A 383 18.42 -19.42 5.71
N SER A 384 19.70 -19.78 5.55
CA SER A 384 20.49 -20.63 6.44
C SER A 384 20.03 -22.10 6.56
N TYR A 385 19.24 -22.62 5.63
CA TYR A 385 18.73 -24.00 5.69
C TYR A 385 18.71 -24.66 4.31
N TYR A 386 18.87 -25.99 4.28
CA TYR A 386 18.67 -26.76 3.06
C TYR A 386 18.07 -28.13 3.40
N MET A 387 17.58 -28.83 2.38
CA MET A 387 16.99 -30.16 2.53
C MET A 387 17.87 -31.27 1.95
N LYS A 388 18.04 -32.32 2.74
CA LYS A 388 18.60 -33.59 2.29
C LYS A 388 17.48 -34.61 2.04
N PHE A 389 17.50 -35.22 0.86
CA PHE A 389 16.65 -36.34 0.49
C PHE A 389 17.50 -37.59 0.28
N THR A 390 17.42 -38.53 1.22
CA THR A 390 18.16 -39.79 1.16
C THR A 390 17.55 -40.73 0.12
N SER A 391 18.38 -41.34 -0.73
CA SER A 391 17.92 -42.42 -1.62
C SER A 391 17.62 -43.68 -0.82
N THR A 392 16.35 -44.07 -0.76
CA THR A 392 15.92 -45.29 -0.05
C THR A 392 15.69 -46.49 -0.98
N ASN A 393 15.67 -46.28 -2.31
CA ASN A 393 15.48 -47.35 -3.30
C ASN A 393 16.84 -47.93 -3.77
N MET A 394 16.95 -49.25 -3.90
CA MET A 394 18.18 -49.89 -4.41
C MET A 394 18.44 -49.67 -5.91
N LEU A 395 17.40 -49.30 -6.67
CA LEU A 395 17.40 -49.19 -8.13
C LEU A 395 17.29 -47.75 -8.64
N ARG A 396 16.85 -46.79 -7.82
CA ARG A 396 16.61 -45.39 -8.20
C ARG A 396 17.19 -44.43 -7.15
N GLY A 397 17.80 -43.33 -7.57
CA GLY A 397 18.22 -42.26 -6.65
C GLY A 397 17.02 -41.53 -6.04
N ALA A 398 17.26 -40.58 -5.13
CA ALA A 398 16.20 -39.75 -4.56
C ALA A 398 15.43 -39.00 -5.67
N THR A 399 14.13 -38.80 -5.48
CA THR A 399 13.27 -38.05 -6.42
C THR A 399 12.36 -37.12 -5.64
N VAL A 400 12.32 -35.86 -6.06
CA VAL A 400 11.45 -34.81 -5.50
C VAL A 400 10.76 -34.04 -6.61
N THR A 401 9.55 -33.54 -6.34
CA THR A 401 8.79 -32.66 -7.22
C THR A 401 8.26 -31.49 -6.41
N TYR A 402 8.63 -30.28 -6.81
CA TYR A 402 8.17 -29.03 -6.22
C TYR A 402 7.18 -28.32 -7.14
N ALA A 403 6.15 -27.70 -6.57
CA ALA A 403 5.34 -26.69 -7.24
C ALA A 403 6.15 -25.41 -7.42
N ILE A 404 5.96 -24.73 -8.55
CA ILE A 404 6.56 -23.43 -8.82
C ILE A 404 5.45 -22.38 -8.81
N PRO A 405 5.40 -21.49 -7.80
CA PRO A 405 4.33 -20.52 -7.66
C PRO A 405 4.57 -19.27 -8.51
N ASN A 406 3.51 -18.52 -8.78
CA ASN A 406 3.58 -17.11 -9.19
C ASN A 406 4.40 -16.83 -10.46
N VAL A 407 4.46 -17.81 -11.36
CA VAL A 407 5.07 -17.67 -12.68
C VAL A 407 4.25 -16.68 -13.52
N LEU A 408 4.90 -15.71 -14.14
CA LEU A 408 4.29 -14.82 -15.13
C LEU A 408 4.45 -15.37 -16.55
N SER A 409 3.62 -14.88 -17.48
CA SER A 409 3.75 -15.21 -18.90
C SER A 409 4.93 -14.44 -19.51
N CYS A 410 6.14 -14.93 -19.25
CA CYS A 410 7.38 -14.38 -19.80
C CYS A 410 8.52 -15.42 -19.74
N ALA A 411 9.70 -15.01 -20.20
CA ALA A 411 10.90 -15.82 -20.17
C ALA A 411 11.56 -15.84 -18.78
N TYR A 412 12.03 -17.01 -18.36
CA TYR A 412 12.81 -17.19 -17.14
C TYR A 412 14.06 -18.04 -17.36
N ASP A 413 15.13 -17.66 -16.67
CA ASP A 413 16.27 -18.54 -16.41
C ASP A 413 15.92 -19.43 -15.22
N ILE A 414 16.08 -20.75 -15.39
CA ILE A 414 15.67 -21.73 -14.38
C ILE A 414 16.91 -22.39 -13.80
N GLY A 415 17.09 -22.26 -12.49
CA GLY A 415 18.24 -22.76 -11.75
C GLY A 415 17.84 -23.58 -10.53
N ILE A 416 18.74 -24.47 -10.10
CA ILE A 416 18.62 -25.22 -8.86
C ILE A 416 19.92 -25.04 -8.08
N VAL A 417 19.82 -24.66 -6.81
CA VAL A 417 20.99 -24.54 -5.93
C VAL A 417 21.19 -25.86 -5.21
N PHE A 418 22.33 -26.49 -5.49
CA PHE A 418 22.73 -27.73 -4.83
C PHE A 418 23.79 -27.48 -3.77
N VAL A 419 23.72 -28.27 -2.71
CA VAL A 419 24.63 -28.20 -1.56
C VAL A 419 25.53 -29.44 -1.54
N PRO A 420 26.84 -29.31 -1.29
CA PRO A 420 27.74 -30.46 -1.26
C PRO A 420 27.59 -31.25 0.05
N MET A 421 27.88 -32.55 0.00
CA MET A 421 27.70 -33.46 1.15
C MET A 421 28.52 -33.09 2.39
N ASN A 422 29.64 -32.40 2.20
CA ASN A 422 30.55 -32.01 3.26
C ASN A 422 30.14 -30.71 3.96
N LEU A 423 29.10 -30.03 3.48
CA LEU A 423 28.43 -28.98 4.23
C LEU A 423 27.44 -29.64 5.18
N THR A 424 27.58 -29.38 6.48
CA THR A 424 26.76 -30.02 7.52
C THR A 424 26.18 -28.97 8.46
N ARG A 425 25.40 -29.41 9.45
CA ARG A 425 24.90 -28.53 10.50
C ARG A 425 25.98 -27.79 11.31
N ASN A 426 27.21 -28.31 11.28
CA ASN A 426 28.35 -27.74 11.97
C ASN A 426 29.25 -26.92 11.03
N GLY A 427 28.80 -26.64 9.80
CA GLY A 427 29.57 -26.01 8.73
C GLY A 427 30.33 -27.02 7.86
N TRP A 428 31.34 -26.51 7.14
CA TRP A 428 32.20 -27.28 6.24
C TRP A 428 33.04 -28.31 7.00
N SER A 429 32.93 -29.58 6.58
CA SER A 429 33.63 -30.70 7.22
C SER A 429 34.67 -31.32 6.29
N SER A 430 35.94 -31.33 6.70
CA SER A 430 37.01 -32.01 5.95
C SER A 430 37.05 -33.52 6.16
N SER A 431 36.22 -34.06 7.06
CA SER A 431 36.16 -35.50 7.35
C SER A 431 35.12 -36.26 6.52
N ILE A 432 34.35 -35.55 5.70
CA ILE A 432 33.35 -36.12 4.80
C ILE A 432 33.91 -36.07 3.39
N ASP A 433 34.04 -37.23 2.75
CA ASP A 433 34.43 -37.31 1.35
C ASP A 433 33.39 -36.63 0.45
N THR A 434 33.84 -35.70 -0.36
CA THR A 434 33.02 -35.02 -1.36
C THR A 434 32.69 -35.98 -2.50
N LYS A 435 31.41 -36.06 -2.87
CA LYS A 435 30.95 -36.83 -4.03
C LYS A 435 30.23 -35.91 -5.00
N LYS A 436 30.38 -36.19 -6.29
CA LYS A 436 29.62 -35.49 -7.34
C LYS A 436 28.15 -35.89 -7.28
N GLY A 437 27.26 -35.03 -7.75
CA GLY A 437 25.89 -35.39 -8.06
C GLY A 437 25.70 -35.57 -9.56
N ARG A 438 24.66 -36.32 -9.95
CA ARG A 438 24.13 -36.27 -11.31
C ARG A 438 22.62 -36.34 -11.25
N VAL A 439 21.94 -35.46 -11.98
CA VAL A 439 20.48 -35.37 -11.96
C VAL A 439 19.86 -35.28 -13.34
N ASP A 440 18.62 -35.75 -13.44
CA ASP A 440 17.70 -35.41 -14.50
C ASP A 440 16.64 -34.46 -13.92
N VAL A 441 16.28 -33.43 -14.69
CA VAL A 441 15.31 -32.41 -14.31
C VAL A 441 14.19 -32.37 -15.34
N GLU A 442 12.94 -32.33 -14.87
CA GLU A 442 11.73 -32.27 -15.69
C GLU A 442 10.82 -31.14 -15.18
N LEU A 443 10.72 -30.06 -15.95
CA LEU A 443 9.70 -29.02 -15.74
C LEU A 443 8.42 -29.47 -16.46
N ASN A 444 7.32 -29.49 -15.71
CA ASN A 444 5.99 -29.82 -16.22
C ASN A 444 5.13 -28.56 -16.20
N ASP A 445 4.66 -28.16 -17.37
CA ASP A 445 3.65 -27.12 -17.55
C ASP A 445 2.32 -27.79 -17.93
N LYS A 446 1.36 -27.79 -17.00
CA LYS A 446 0.04 -28.39 -17.22
C LYS A 446 -0.89 -27.52 -18.08
N TYR A 447 -0.59 -26.24 -18.31
CA TYR A 447 -1.39 -25.41 -19.19
C TYR A 447 -1.15 -25.76 -20.66
N THR A 448 0.11 -25.90 -21.05
CA THR A 448 0.52 -26.22 -22.42
C THR A 448 0.66 -27.73 -22.66
N ASN A 449 0.76 -28.52 -21.60
CA ASN A 449 1.22 -29.92 -21.62
C ASN A 449 2.64 -30.09 -22.16
N GLU A 450 3.41 -29.00 -22.23
CA GLU A 450 4.83 -29.05 -22.58
C GLU A 450 5.67 -29.57 -21.43
N LYS A 451 6.80 -30.17 -21.81
CA LYS A 451 7.78 -30.72 -20.88
C LYS A 451 9.17 -30.33 -21.34
N LEU A 452 9.85 -29.58 -20.49
CA LEU A 452 11.30 -29.43 -20.59
C LEU A 452 11.94 -30.56 -19.78
N ALA A 453 12.74 -31.39 -20.43
CA ALA A 453 13.50 -32.45 -19.78
C ALA A 453 14.99 -32.31 -20.10
N VAL A 454 15.80 -32.13 -19.06
CA VAL A 454 17.26 -31.99 -19.16
C VAL A 454 17.90 -33.09 -18.32
N GLY A 455 18.61 -34.00 -18.99
CA GLY A 455 19.18 -35.19 -18.37
C GLY A 455 20.70 -35.13 -18.23
N GLY A 456 21.24 -35.90 -17.28
CA GLY A 456 22.67 -36.11 -17.11
C GLY A 456 23.43 -34.89 -16.60
N ILE A 457 22.76 -34.01 -15.85
CA ILE A 457 23.35 -32.77 -15.33
C ILE A 457 24.31 -33.10 -14.20
N GLU A 458 25.58 -32.75 -14.37
CA GLU A 458 26.63 -32.95 -13.38
C GLU A 458 26.62 -31.85 -12.31
N ILE A 459 26.71 -32.26 -11.05
CA ILE A 459 26.70 -31.34 -9.89
C ILE A 459 28.07 -31.45 -9.19
N PRO A 460 28.78 -30.32 -9.00
CA PRO A 460 30.01 -30.29 -8.22
C PRO A 460 29.81 -30.83 -6.80
N GLY A 461 30.80 -31.57 -6.30
CA GLY A 461 30.71 -32.22 -4.98
C GLY A 461 31.27 -31.39 -3.83
N ASP A 462 31.79 -30.21 -4.09
CA ASP A 462 32.71 -29.47 -3.21
C ASP A 462 32.33 -27.99 -2.97
N LYS A 463 31.29 -27.48 -3.63
CA LYS A 463 30.78 -26.12 -3.46
C LYS A 463 29.25 -26.07 -3.51
N VAL A 464 28.68 -25.07 -2.85
CA VAL A 464 27.29 -24.66 -3.10
C VAL A 464 27.27 -24.01 -4.48
N ASP A 465 26.42 -24.47 -5.37
CA ASP A 465 26.43 -24.02 -6.77
C ASP A 465 25.02 -23.95 -7.35
N THR A 466 24.77 -22.90 -8.14
CA THR A 466 23.55 -22.77 -8.93
C THR A 466 23.74 -23.46 -10.26
N ILE A 467 22.95 -24.49 -10.52
CA ILE A 467 22.95 -25.23 -11.78
C ILE A 467 21.77 -24.74 -12.62
N TRP A 468 22.09 -23.97 -13.67
CA TRP A 468 21.11 -23.47 -14.63
C TRP A 468 20.70 -24.56 -15.60
N VAL A 469 19.43 -24.95 -15.56
CA VAL A 469 18.87 -26.04 -16.37
C VAL A 469 18.18 -25.52 -17.63
N ALA A 470 17.79 -24.25 -17.63
CA ALA A 470 17.31 -23.53 -18.81
C ALA A 470 17.69 -22.05 -18.75
N GLN A 471 17.78 -21.43 -19.92
CA GLN A 471 17.96 -19.99 -20.08
C GLN A 471 16.86 -19.50 -21.03
N GLY A 472 16.18 -18.41 -20.67
CA GLY A 472 15.10 -17.84 -21.46
C GLY A 472 13.93 -18.80 -21.74
N TYR A 473 13.59 -19.69 -20.80
CA TYR A 473 12.43 -20.57 -20.96
C TYR A 473 11.15 -19.74 -20.86
N HIS A 474 10.39 -19.69 -21.94
CA HIS A 474 9.18 -18.87 -22.03
C HIS A 474 7.95 -19.63 -21.55
N PHE A 475 7.28 -19.12 -20.51
CA PHE A 475 5.97 -19.62 -20.10
C PHE A 475 4.87 -18.92 -20.91
N ALA A 476 4.07 -19.70 -21.64
CA ALA A 476 2.97 -19.14 -22.43
C ALA A 476 1.82 -18.61 -21.55
N TYR A 477 1.57 -19.25 -20.41
CA TYR A 477 0.55 -18.86 -19.45
C TYR A 477 1.18 -18.53 -18.09
N CYS A 478 0.57 -17.61 -17.35
CA CYS A 478 0.95 -17.34 -15.96
C CYS A 478 0.26 -18.32 -15.00
N ASP A 479 0.94 -18.66 -13.90
CA ASP A 479 0.40 -19.33 -12.71
C ASP A 479 0.44 -18.37 -11.51
N TYR A 480 -0.07 -17.14 -11.70
CA TYR A 480 0.04 -16.04 -10.75
C TYR A 480 -1.21 -15.87 -9.89
N PHE A 481 -1.11 -16.26 -8.62
CA PHE A 481 -2.22 -16.19 -7.66
C PHE A 481 -1.65 -15.81 -6.28
N PRO A 482 -1.44 -14.51 -6.00
CA PRO A 482 -0.78 -14.06 -4.78
C PRO A 482 -1.56 -14.43 -3.51
N ASP A 483 -2.89 -14.62 -3.63
CA ASP A 483 -3.77 -15.04 -2.53
C ASP A 483 -3.91 -16.58 -2.42
N ARG A 484 -3.13 -17.35 -3.18
CA ARG A 484 -3.17 -18.82 -3.17
C ARG A 484 -2.76 -19.37 -1.80
N VAL A 485 -3.64 -20.18 -1.20
CA VAL A 485 -3.45 -20.73 0.16
C VAL A 485 -2.72 -22.09 0.16
N SER A 486 -2.76 -22.84 -0.94
CA SER A 486 -2.14 -24.17 -1.10
C SER A 486 -1.61 -24.35 -2.51
N MET A 487 -0.55 -25.14 -2.69
CA MET A 487 0.06 -25.42 -3.99
C MET A 487 -0.35 -26.77 -4.59
N GLU A 488 -1.25 -27.53 -3.97
CA GLU A 488 -1.68 -28.85 -4.48
C GLU A 488 -2.24 -28.80 -5.92
N ASP A 489 -2.85 -27.69 -6.30
CA ASP A 489 -3.43 -27.44 -7.62
C ASP A 489 -2.47 -26.79 -8.63
N ALA A 490 -1.24 -26.49 -8.21
CA ALA A 490 -0.25 -25.82 -9.04
C ALA A 490 -0.07 -26.51 -10.40
N LYS A 491 -0.04 -25.68 -11.44
CA LYS A 491 0.05 -26.12 -12.83
C LYS A 491 1.47 -26.22 -13.32
N ILE A 492 2.39 -25.46 -12.71
CA ILE A 492 3.82 -25.52 -12.98
C ILE A 492 4.53 -26.28 -11.86
N SER A 493 5.36 -27.26 -12.23
CA SER A 493 6.15 -28.04 -11.25
C SER A 493 7.49 -28.49 -11.82
N LEU A 494 8.49 -28.57 -10.95
CA LEU A 494 9.83 -29.02 -11.28
C LEU A 494 10.16 -30.32 -10.54
N LYS A 495 10.48 -31.35 -11.30
CA LYS A 495 10.88 -32.67 -10.77
C LYS A 495 12.37 -32.86 -10.94
N ILE A 496 13.02 -33.33 -9.88
CA ILE A 496 14.47 -33.55 -9.81
C ILE A 496 14.71 -35.02 -9.42
N VAL A 497 15.50 -35.72 -10.23
CA VAL A 497 15.79 -37.14 -10.07
C VAL A 497 17.29 -37.35 -9.99
N SER A 498 17.78 -37.90 -8.87
CA SER A 498 19.16 -38.39 -8.79
C SER A 498 19.32 -39.66 -9.63
N THR A 499 20.27 -39.67 -10.56
CA THR A 499 20.48 -40.75 -11.54
C THR A 499 21.65 -41.71 -11.30
N PRO A 500 22.64 -41.42 -10.41
CA PRO A 500 23.73 -42.34 -10.15
C PRO A 500 23.30 -43.73 -9.69
N LYS A 501 23.99 -44.74 -10.22
CA LYS A 501 23.85 -46.13 -9.82
C LYS A 501 24.67 -46.40 -8.57
N ARG A 502 24.30 -47.42 -7.80
CA ARG A 502 25.06 -47.84 -6.61
C ARG A 502 26.52 -48.21 -6.91
N SER A 503 26.81 -48.64 -8.14
CA SER A 503 28.17 -48.97 -8.59
C SER A 503 29.06 -47.74 -8.81
N GLU A 504 28.50 -46.53 -8.87
CA GLU A 504 29.24 -45.30 -9.11
C GLU A 504 29.65 -44.66 -7.78
N SER A 505 30.75 -45.14 -7.18
CA SER A 505 31.19 -44.74 -5.84
C SER A 505 31.47 -43.24 -5.67
N ASP A 506 31.89 -42.60 -6.75
CA ASP A 506 32.29 -41.18 -6.79
C ASP A 506 31.08 -40.24 -6.79
N TYR A 507 29.87 -40.79 -6.94
CA TYR A 507 28.62 -40.06 -6.98
C TYR A 507 27.75 -40.31 -5.75
N THR A 508 27.02 -39.27 -5.34
CA THR A 508 25.93 -39.39 -4.38
C THR A 508 24.63 -39.76 -5.08
N ARG A 509 23.80 -40.55 -4.40
CA ARG A 509 22.43 -40.88 -4.82
C ARG A 509 21.38 -40.07 -4.06
N ASP A 510 21.82 -39.36 -3.01
CA ASP A 510 21.03 -38.44 -2.21
C ASP A 510 20.99 -37.07 -2.90
N LEU A 511 19.91 -36.32 -2.71
CA LEU A 511 19.81 -34.92 -3.13
C LEU A 511 20.02 -34.00 -1.93
N TYR A 512 20.72 -32.90 -2.16
CA TYR A 512 21.00 -31.85 -1.19
C TYR A 512 20.65 -30.53 -1.88
N ILE A 513 19.46 -30.01 -1.62
CA ILE A 513 18.87 -28.90 -2.36
C ILE A 513 18.66 -27.76 -1.39
N ASP A 514 19.17 -26.59 -1.75
CA ASP A 514 18.93 -25.32 -1.06
C ASP A 514 17.62 -24.73 -1.57
N CYS A 515 17.59 -24.28 -2.84
CA CYS A 515 16.37 -23.75 -3.45
C CYS A 515 16.29 -24.02 -4.96
N ILE A 516 15.09 -23.83 -5.50
CA ILE A 516 14.83 -23.67 -6.94
C ILE A 516 14.64 -22.18 -7.21
N LEU A 517 15.29 -21.69 -8.27
CA LEU A 517 15.33 -20.29 -8.66
C LEU A 517 14.75 -20.14 -10.06
N LEU A 518 13.76 -19.26 -10.22
CA LEU A 518 13.39 -18.73 -11.53
C LEU A 518 13.65 -17.23 -11.52
N LYS A 519 14.50 -16.78 -12.43
CA LYS A 519 14.80 -15.37 -12.64
C LYS A 519 14.19 -14.90 -13.94
N PRO A 520 13.32 -13.89 -13.96
CA PRO A 520 12.82 -13.35 -15.20
C PRO A 520 13.99 -12.95 -16.10
N SER A 521 14.03 -13.50 -17.31
CA SER A 521 15.02 -13.12 -18.30
C SER A 521 14.62 -11.73 -18.80
N ILE A 522 15.46 -10.73 -18.50
CA ILE A 522 15.29 -9.40 -19.09
C ILE A 522 15.65 -9.57 -20.57
N ASP A 523 14.65 -9.53 -21.45
CA ASP A 523 14.94 -9.45 -22.88
C ASP A 523 15.81 -8.23 -23.13
N GLY A 524 17.01 -8.45 -23.68
CA GLY A 524 17.91 -7.38 -24.11
C GLY A 524 17.36 -6.51 -25.24
N ASP A 525 16.18 -6.87 -25.77
CA ASP A 525 15.58 -6.35 -27.01
C ASP A 525 14.50 -5.27 -26.80
N LEU A 526 14.45 -4.61 -25.64
CA LEU A 526 13.70 -3.33 -25.52
C LEU A 526 14.56 -2.10 -25.83
N SER A 527 15.74 -2.28 -26.44
CA SER A 527 16.64 -1.19 -26.81
C SER A 527 16.65 -0.80 -28.29
N ASP A 528 15.90 -1.50 -29.16
CA ASP A 528 15.90 -1.24 -30.61
C ASP A 528 14.47 -1.15 -31.18
N GLU A 529 13.72 -0.10 -30.81
CA GLU A 529 12.77 0.53 -31.73
C GLU A 529 13.04 2.04 -31.71
N GLU A 530 13.76 2.52 -32.74
CA GLU A 530 13.97 3.93 -33.08
C GLU A 530 12.66 4.69 -33.33
#